data_AF-A0A6P6SNF8-F1
#
_entry.id   AF-A0A6P6SNF8-F1
#
_cell.length_a   1.000
_cell.length_b   1.000
_cell.length_c   1.000
_cell.angle_alpha   90.00
_cell.angle_beta   90.00
_cell.angle_gamma   90.00
#
_symmetry.space_group_name_H-M   'P 1'
#
loop_
_entity.id
_entity.type
_entity.pdbx_description
1 polymer ?
#
loop_
_entity_poly.entity_id
_entity_poly.type
_entity_poly.pdbx_seq_one_letter_code
_entity_poly.pdbx_strand_id
1 'polypeptide(L)'
;MRYRSICLKTTGGFSICLLDLKGLLDVASGLPASYSIERLEILDHDQRIFGFSIVSGDHQLSNYRSIMSLHPNGGNETVVVETYVIDAAEANTKEETCAFVDTIVKLNLRALSRVAEDLAGKAQQQLDDGSFIYLLLYVNNMLIDAKNLSEIYILKLQLSSEFEIKHLGTVKKILDIEIKRDRGVGKLFLTRENYLEKALEKFGMNDAKPVIIPLASHFRLSVAQSSMSVEEKEYMAWVPYSSAVDSIMYAMVYTCSDIAQAVSVFLSGDPKLLKVLKLDGAELDNIPKHVFKLFHLKYLNLKGTRVKIIPKSIGKLQNLELINLTRTNVTELPVEILKLRKLRSLLIGGLGDYSNEYAIWGCKCPLGIGKLICLENLTNIEADSDKIVREIGNLMQLQRLWITKLRRENGKELLSSLLRLTNLQELVISCIEEDETLDLQHSISPKLEFLTSLRLKGRLERVPQWVTSLQSLRTLRLDNSRLREDENVIGSLGHLSNLITLTLRCAYEGETICFKVGGFQKLQRLEFVQLTRLKWVRVEEESMPSLRNLQLIGCKLMQELPTGIQNLTGLQFLGFFDMSDELMHKVQIWINKVQIIR
;
A
#
# COMPACT_ATOMS: atom_id res chain seq x y z
N MET A 1 4.51 -40.60 35.68
CA MET A 1 3.59 -40.70 34.54
C MET A 1 2.42 -41.60 34.92
N ARG A 2 1.20 -41.07 34.98
CA ARG A 2 -0.03 -41.85 34.99
C ARG A 2 -0.76 -41.52 33.70
N TYR A 3 -1.26 -42.53 32.99
CA TYR A 3 -2.06 -42.35 31.77
C TYR A 3 -3.54 -42.53 32.13
N ARG A 4 -4.41 -41.64 31.66
CA ARG A 4 -5.87 -41.85 31.66
C ARG A 4 -6.50 -41.21 30.41
N SER A 5 -7.31 -41.99 29.71
CA SER A 5 -8.16 -41.54 28.60
C SER A 5 -9.59 -41.27 29.10
N ILE A 6 -10.24 -40.25 28.55
CA ILE A 6 -11.68 -40.01 28.74
C ILE A 6 -12.29 -39.90 27.33
N CYS A 7 -13.34 -40.68 27.08
CA CYS A 7 -14.06 -40.69 25.81
C CYS A 7 -15.21 -39.68 25.86
N LEU A 8 -15.26 -38.74 24.92
CA LEU A 8 -16.31 -37.73 24.79
C LEU A 8 -17.10 -37.98 23.52
N LYS A 9 -18.43 -37.97 23.62
CA LYS A 9 -19.36 -38.32 22.55
C LYS A 9 -20.06 -37.06 22.05
N THR A 10 -19.71 -36.60 20.85
CA THR A 10 -20.35 -35.41 20.23
C THR A 10 -20.91 -35.76 18.86
N THR A 11 -22.21 -35.57 18.68
CA THR A 11 -22.89 -35.70 17.38
C THR A 11 -22.86 -34.34 16.66
N GLY A 12 -22.04 -34.19 15.61
CA GLY A 12 -22.33 -33.14 14.60
C GLY A 12 -21.20 -32.25 14.07
N GLY A 13 -19.91 -32.56 14.26
CA GLY A 13 -18.81 -31.96 13.48
C GLY A 13 -18.70 -30.43 13.53
N PHE A 14 -17.94 -29.91 14.51
CA PHE A 14 -17.50 -28.51 14.53
C PHE A 14 -16.06 -28.34 14.03
N SER A 15 -15.77 -27.15 13.47
CA SER A 15 -14.43 -26.69 13.11
C SER A 15 -14.06 -25.49 13.98
N ILE A 16 -13.05 -25.66 14.85
CA ILE A 16 -12.44 -24.58 15.63
C ILE A 16 -11.18 -24.11 14.88
N CYS A 17 -11.06 -22.81 14.60
CA CYS A 17 -9.82 -22.21 14.10
C CYS A 17 -9.10 -21.51 15.25
N LEU A 18 -7.98 -22.08 15.69
CA LEU A 18 -7.03 -21.45 16.61
C LEU A 18 -6.11 -20.51 15.81
N LEU A 19 -5.96 -19.27 16.27
CA LEU A 19 -4.95 -18.33 15.77
C LEU A 19 -3.97 -18.06 16.91
N ASP A 20 -2.69 -18.32 16.69
CA ASP A 20 -1.61 -18.08 17.65
C ASP A 20 -0.87 -16.76 17.36
N LEU A 21 -0.51 -16.05 18.44
CA LEU A 21 0.53 -15.03 18.50
C LEU A 21 1.37 -15.35 19.74
N LYS A 22 2.58 -15.86 19.52
CA LYS A 22 3.53 -16.26 20.58
C LYS A 22 3.89 -15.10 21.51
N GLY A 23 3.84 -15.35 22.81
CA GLY A 23 4.40 -14.49 23.85
C GLY A 23 4.16 -15.06 25.27
N LEU A 24 5.13 -14.86 26.16
CA LEU A 24 5.00 -15.11 27.61
C LEU A 24 3.84 -14.29 28.17
N LEU A 25 2.95 -14.96 28.89
CA LEU A 25 1.70 -14.39 29.38
C LEU A 25 1.69 -14.43 30.92
N ASP A 26 1.19 -13.36 31.52
CA ASP A 26 0.85 -13.33 32.94
C ASP A 26 -0.59 -13.87 33.07
N VAL A 27 -0.72 -15.05 33.67
CA VAL A 27 -1.91 -15.89 33.66
C VAL A 27 -2.50 -15.97 35.07
N ALA A 28 -3.72 -15.49 35.31
CA ALA A 28 -4.54 -16.01 36.41
C ALA A 28 -5.08 -17.39 36.01
N SER A 29 -4.28 -18.43 36.20
CA SER A 29 -4.64 -19.83 35.90
C SER A 29 -5.77 -20.28 36.83
N GLY A 30 -6.58 -21.27 36.46
CA GLY A 30 -7.52 -21.95 37.37
C GLY A 30 -6.85 -22.71 38.54
N LEU A 31 -5.56 -22.47 38.77
CA LEU A 31 -4.87 -22.78 40.02
C LEU A 31 -5.34 -21.76 41.08
N PRO A 32 -5.45 -22.14 42.36
CA PRO A 32 -5.62 -21.20 43.46
C PRO A 32 -4.33 -20.38 43.63
N ALA A 33 -4.13 -19.42 42.73
CA ALA A 33 -2.94 -18.62 42.53
C ALA A 33 -3.37 -17.26 41.94
N SER A 34 -2.82 -16.17 42.46
CA SER A 34 -3.11 -14.82 41.96
C SER A 34 -2.45 -14.58 40.59
N TYR A 35 -1.35 -15.28 40.28
CA TYR A 35 -0.70 -15.28 38.97
C TYR A 35 0.17 -16.53 38.72
N SER A 36 0.29 -16.89 37.46
CA SER A 36 1.07 -18.01 36.90
C SER A 36 1.71 -17.52 35.60
N ILE A 37 2.94 -17.91 35.35
CA ILE A 37 3.70 -17.59 34.15
C ILE A 37 3.91 -18.90 33.42
N GLU A 38 3.27 -19.01 32.26
CA GLU A 38 3.24 -20.23 31.46
C GLU A 38 4.06 -20.03 30.18
N ARG A 39 4.78 -21.09 29.79
CA ARG A 39 5.62 -21.14 28.61
C ARG A 39 5.11 -22.23 27.70
N LEU A 40 4.69 -21.84 26.49
CA LEU A 40 4.40 -22.79 25.43
C LEU A 40 5.68 -23.53 25.00
N GLU A 41 5.63 -24.86 24.95
CA GLU A 41 6.77 -25.70 24.61
C GLU A 41 6.58 -26.46 23.29
N ILE A 42 5.36 -26.93 23.02
CA ILE A 42 5.03 -27.74 21.86
C ILE A 42 3.71 -27.24 21.27
N LEU A 43 3.68 -27.01 19.95
CA LEU A 43 2.44 -26.72 19.23
C LEU A 43 2.56 -27.27 17.80
N ASP A 44 2.06 -28.48 17.61
CA ASP A 44 2.06 -29.19 16.33
C ASP A 44 0.61 -29.34 15.85
N HIS A 45 0.24 -28.55 14.84
CA HIS A 45 -1.12 -28.54 14.28
C HIS A 45 -1.42 -29.81 13.48
N ASP A 46 -0.43 -30.38 12.80
CA ASP A 46 -0.62 -31.55 11.93
C ASP A 46 -0.83 -32.80 12.78
N GLN A 47 -0.10 -32.91 13.89
CA GLN A 47 -0.25 -33.99 14.87
C GLN A 47 -1.32 -33.70 15.94
N ARG A 48 -1.87 -32.47 15.97
CA ARG A 48 -2.86 -31.99 16.94
C ARG A 48 -2.38 -32.12 18.38
N ILE A 49 -1.14 -31.68 18.62
CA ILE A 49 -0.45 -31.74 19.91
C ILE A 49 -0.16 -30.31 20.39
N PHE A 50 -0.49 -30.05 21.65
CA PHE A 50 -0.23 -28.81 22.36
C PHE A 50 0.51 -29.14 23.65
N GLY A 51 1.50 -28.36 24.06
CA GLY A 51 2.19 -28.58 25.32
C GLY A 51 2.81 -27.32 25.87
N PHE A 52 2.75 -27.16 27.19
CA PHE A 52 3.24 -25.99 27.91
C PHE A 52 3.83 -26.39 29.25
N SER A 53 4.69 -25.54 29.80
CA SER A 53 5.19 -25.63 31.16
C SER A 53 4.84 -24.40 31.97
N ILE A 54 4.72 -24.57 33.28
CA ILE A 54 4.57 -23.45 34.20
C ILE A 54 5.97 -23.15 34.74
N VAL A 55 6.44 -21.93 34.49
CA VAL A 55 7.84 -21.53 34.75
C VAL A 55 7.99 -20.60 35.95
N SER A 56 6.90 -19.97 36.42
CA SER A 56 6.88 -19.11 37.62
C SER A 56 5.43 -18.81 38.01
N GLY A 57 5.16 -18.30 39.21
CA GLY A 57 3.81 -17.99 39.72
C GLY A 57 3.74 -18.06 41.25
N ASP A 58 2.60 -17.68 41.84
CA ASP A 58 2.35 -17.80 43.29
C ASP A 58 1.62 -19.10 43.69
N HIS A 59 1.63 -20.09 42.79
CA HIS A 59 1.20 -21.46 43.07
C HIS A 59 2.33 -22.32 43.65
N GLN A 60 1.97 -23.42 44.32
CA GLN A 60 2.94 -24.39 44.86
C GLN A 60 3.43 -25.43 43.83
N LEU A 61 3.09 -25.29 42.54
CA LEU A 61 3.53 -26.25 41.51
C LEU A 61 4.99 -26.02 41.12
N SER A 62 5.80 -27.08 41.14
CA SER A 62 7.19 -27.08 40.68
C SER A 62 7.38 -27.99 39.46
N ASN A 63 8.12 -27.50 38.46
CA ASN A 63 8.43 -28.22 37.21
C ASN A 63 7.19 -28.81 36.51
N TYR A 64 6.07 -28.10 36.55
CA TYR A 64 4.87 -28.54 35.86
C TYR A 64 5.04 -28.43 34.35
N ARG A 65 4.75 -29.52 33.64
CA ARG A 65 4.70 -29.58 32.18
C ARG A 65 3.50 -30.42 31.78
N SER A 66 2.65 -29.89 30.90
CA SER A 66 1.51 -30.60 30.32
C SER A 66 1.63 -30.70 28.81
N ILE A 67 1.17 -31.82 28.25
CA ILE A 67 1.03 -32.08 26.83
C ILE A 67 -0.39 -32.63 26.61
N MET A 68 -1.16 -31.94 25.80
CA MET A 68 -2.47 -32.32 25.32
C MET A 68 -2.41 -32.76 23.86
N SER A 69 -3.08 -33.87 23.53
CA SER A 69 -3.22 -34.36 22.17
C SER A 69 -4.68 -34.70 21.85
N LEU A 70 -5.06 -34.47 20.59
CA LEU A 70 -6.42 -34.74 20.10
C LEU A 70 -6.38 -35.91 19.11
N HIS A 71 -7.04 -37.01 19.45
CA HIS A 71 -7.08 -38.21 18.63
C HIS A 71 -8.49 -38.46 18.11
N PRO A 72 -8.68 -38.68 16.79
CA PRO A 72 -9.95 -39.17 16.28
C PRO A 72 -10.18 -40.60 16.79
N ASN A 73 -11.36 -40.88 17.35
CA ASN A 73 -11.72 -42.21 17.83
C ASN A 73 -12.90 -42.73 17.02
N GLY A 74 -12.59 -43.38 15.88
CA GLY A 74 -13.53 -44.06 14.98
C GLY A 74 -15.00 -43.61 15.05
N GLY A 75 -15.35 -42.55 14.31
CA GLY A 75 -16.67 -41.91 14.34
C GLY A 75 -16.55 -40.38 14.32
N ASN A 76 -17.60 -39.65 14.73
CA ASN A 76 -17.58 -38.19 14.96
C ASN A 76 -16.98 -37.81 16.33
N GLU A 77 -16.21 -38.70 16.94
CA GLU A 77 -15.68 -38.54 18.29
C GLU A 77 -14.21 -38.11 18.26
N THR A 78 -13.86 -37.16 19.14
CA THR A 78 -12.48 -36.73 19.37
C THR A 78 -12.12 -37.00 20.82
N VAL A 79 -11.08 -37.80 21.03
CA VAL A 79 -10.51 -38.10 22.34
C VAL A 79 -9.42 -37.08 22.63
N VAL A 80 -9.59 -36.36 23.73
CA VAL A 80 -8.57 -35.45 24.26
C VAL A 80 -7.77 -36.21 25.31
N VAL A 81 -6.46 -36.30 25.11
CA VAL A 81 -5.54 -36.91 26.08
C VAL A 81 -4.65 -35.81 26.62
N GLU A 82 -4.70 -35.57 27.92
CA GLU A 82 -3.76 -34.67 28.60
C GLU A 82 -2.81 -35.49 29.48
N THR A 83 -1.51 -35.26 29.28
CA THR A 83 -0.42 -35.89 30.02
C THR A 83 0.41 -34.82 30.69
N TYR A 84 0.61 -34.93 31.99
CA TYR A 84 1.41 -33.97 32.73
C TYR A 84 2.52 -34.61 33.55
N VAL A 85 3.54 -33.80 33.84
CA VAL A 85 4.64 -34.07 34.76
C VAL A 85 4.67 -32.92 35.76
N ILE A 86 4.84 -33.25 37.04
CA ILE A 86 4.95 -32.28 38.11
C ILE A 86 5.80 -32.87 39.25
N ASP A 87 6.62 -32.03 39.87
CA ASP A 87 7.35 -32.39 41.07
C ASP A 87 6.50 -32.10 42.32
N ALA A 88 6.63 -32.96 43.33
CA ALA A 88 5.96 -32.74 44.62
C ALA A 88 6.67 -31.60 45.37
N ALA A 89 5.90 -30.61 45.83
CA ALA A 89 6.42 -29.55 46.69
C ALA A 89 6.88 -30.14 48.03
N GLU A 90 7.90 -29.55 48.67
CA GLU A 90 8.49 -30.06 49.93
C GLU A 90 7.47 -30.23 51.08
N ALA A 91 6.34 -29.51 51.02
CA ALA A 91 5.29 -29.54 52.03
C ALA A 91 4.14 -30.53 51.76
N ASN A 92 4.08 -31.17 50.59
CA ASN A 92 2.98 -32.06 50.19
C ASN A 92 3.49 -33.46 49.82
N THR A 93 2.70 -34.49 50.08
CA THR A 93 3.01 -35.82 49.55
C THR A 93 2.82 -35.87 48.03
N LYS A 94 3.48 -36.83 47.38
CA LYS A 94 3.34 -37.06 45.94
C LYS A 94 1.90 -37.36 45.57
N GLU A 95 1.21 -38.13 46.40
CA GLU A 95 -0.18 -38.53 46.23
C GLU A 95 -1.13 -37.34 46.31
N GLU A 96 -0.94 -36.43 47.27
CA GLU A 96 -1.71 -35.19 47.41
C GLU A 96 -1.49 -34.24 46.22
N THR A 97 -0.23 -34.05 45.82
CA THR A 97 0.11 -33.21 44.66
C THR A 97 -0.55 -33.73 43.39
N CYS A 98 -0.49 -35.05 43.15
CA CYS A 98 -1.16 -35.65 42.00
C CYS A 98 -2.69 -35.59 42.09
N ALA A 99 -3.29 -35.78 43.27
CA ALA A 99 -4.74 -35.73 43.44
C ALA A 99 -5.31 -34.33 43.19
N PHE A 100 -4.56 -33.30 43.60
CA PHE A 100 -4.90 -31.90 43.36
C PHE A 100 -4.89 -31.56 41.87
N VAL A 101 -3.78 -31.84 41.18
CA VAL A 101 -3.66 -31.61 39.73
C VAL A 101 -4.67 -32.44 38.94
N ASP A 102 -4.88 -33.71 39.30
CA ASP A 102 -5.91 -34.56 38.69
C ASP A 102 -7.31 -33.96 38.78
N THR A 103 -7.61 -33.25 39.87
CA THR A 103 -8.91 -32.63 40.08
C THR A 103 -9.09 -31.42 39.16
N ILE A 104 -8.06 -30.57 39.05
CA ILE A 104 -8.05 -29.39 38.17
C ILE A 104 -8.19 -29.80 36.70
N VAL A 105 -7.38 -30.78 36.26
CA VAL A 105 -7.45 -31.29 34.88
C VAL A 105 -8.83 -31.90 34.58
N LYS A 106 -9.40 -32.68 35.51
CA LYS A 106 -10.76 -33.24 35.33
C LYS A 106 -11.85 -32.19 35.27
N LEU A 107 -11.77 -31.13 36.07
CA LEU A 107 -12.75 -30.04 36.05
C LEU A 107 -12.67 -29.26 34.73
N ASN A 108 -11.46 -28.94 34.28
CA ASN A 108 -11.24 -28.24 33.01
C ASN A 108 -11.74 -29.05 31.81
N LEU A 109 -11.44 -30.35 31.76
CA LEU A 109 -11.91 -31.22 30.68
C LEU A 109 -13.43 -31.44 30.71
N ARG A 110 -14.05 -31.52 31.89
CA ARG A 110 -15.52 -31.60 32.02
C ARG A 110 -16.22 -30.29 31.63
N ALA A 111 -15.64 -29.15 31.98
CA ALA A 111 -16.17 -27.84 31.58
C ALA A 111 -16.08 -27.65 30.06
N LEU A 112 -14.94 -28.00 29.46
CA LEU A 112 -14.75 -27.96 28.01
C LEU A 112 -15.72 -28.89 27.28
N SER A 113 -15.95 -30.10 27.80
CA SER A 113 -16.96 -31.04 27.30
C SER A 113 -18.36 -30.45 27.35
N ARG A 114 -18.79 -29.89 28.49
CA ARG A 114 -20.11 -29.26 28.63
C ARG A 114 -20.31 -28.07 27.70
N VAL A 115 -19.32 -27.18 27.58
CA VAL A 115 -19.39 -26.02 26.67
C VAL A 115 -19.46 -26.50 25.21
N ALA A 116 -18.67 -27.50 24.84
CA ALA A 116 -18.73 -28.08 23.49
C ALA A 116 -20.07 -28.78 23.22
N GLU A 117 -20.63 -29.48 24.21
CA GLU A 117 -21.93 -30.15 24.14
C GLU A 117 -23.11 -29.16 24.09
N ASP A 118 -23.06 -28.05 24.83
CA ASP A 118 -24.08 -26.99 24.78
C ASP A 118 -24.03 -26.20 23.47
N LEU A 119 -22.83 -25.97 22.92
CA LEU A 119 -22.65 -25.39 21.59
C LEU A 119 -23.15 -26.34 20.49
N ALA A 120 -23.02 -27.67 20.69
CA ALA A 120 -23.55 -28.67 19.77
C ALA A 120 -25.06 -28.91 19.92
N GLY A 121 -25.61 -28.84 21.14
CA GLY A 121 -27.03 -28.99 21.43
C GLY A 121 -27.88 -27.81 20.92
N LYS A 122 -27.25 -26.64 20.71
CA LYS A 122 -27.86 -25.47 20.06
C LYS A 122 -27.62 -25.40 18.55
N ALA A 123 -27.09 -26.47 17.93
CA ALA A 123 -26.89 -26.58 16.48
C ALA A 123 -28.20 -26.82 15.68
N GLN A 124 -29.26 -26.11 16.07
CA GLN A 124 -30.45 -25.88 15.25
C GLN A 124 -30.85 -24.40 15.16
N GLN A 125 -30.01 -23.46 15.62
CA GLN A 125 -30.21 -22.05 15.32
C GLN A 125 -28.97 -21.43 14.66
N GLN A 126 -29.04 -21.39 13.33
CA GLN A 126 -28.62 -20.21 12.59
C GLN A 126 -29.26 -18.99 13.28
N LEU A 127 -28.51 -17.94 13.64
CA LEU A 127 -29.13 -16.68 14.06
C LEU A 127 -30.06 -16.22 12.93
N ASP A 128 -31.26 -15.70 13.26
CA ASP A 128 -32.35 -15.43 12.29
C ASP A 128 -31.96 -14.56 11.08
N ASP A 129 -30.78 -13.91 11.11
CA ASP A 129 -30.24 -13.07 10.03
C ASP A 129 -28.95 -13.60 9.35
N GLY A 130 -28.45 -14.78 9.75
CA GLY A 130 -27.23 -15.39 9.22
C GLY A 130 -25.89 -14.82 9.71
N SER A 131 -25.88 -14.07 10.82
CA SER A 131 -24.66 -13.54 11.45
C SER A 131 -23.90 -14.56 12.31
N PHE A 132 -22.63 -14.25 12.63
CA PHE A 132 -21.74 -15.06 13.47
C PHE A 132 -21.27 -14.24 14.68
N ILE A 133 -21.04 -14.93 15.80
CA ILE A 133 -20.32 -14.39 16.95
C ILE A 133 -18.87 -14.88 16.86
N TYR A 134 -17.92 -13.96 16.84
CA TYR A 134 -16.50 -14.28 16.84
C TYR A 134 -15.96 -14.23 18.27
N LEU A 135 -15.50 -15.39 18.75
CA LEU A 135 -14.88 -15.56 20.06
C LEU A 135 -13.38 -15.79 19.89
N LEU A 136 -12.56 -14.85 20.34
CA LEU A 136 -11.10 -15.02 20.39
C LEU A 136 -10.67 -15.24 21.83
N LEU A 137 -10.11 -16.41 22.12
CA LEU A 137 -9.66 -16.81 23.45
C LEU A 137 -8.14 -16.65 23.57
N TYR A 138 -7.70 -15.93 24.60
CA TYR A 138 -6.30 -15.67 24.92
C TYR A 138 -6.01 -16.09 26.36
N VAL A 139 -5.72 -17.35 26.60
CA VAL A 139 -5.43 -17.93 27.94
C VAL A 139 -6.51 -17.59 29.00
N ASN A 140 -6.59 -16.35 29.50
CA ASN A 140 -7.64 -15.83 30.40
C ASN A 140 -8.48 -14.65 29.87
N ASN A 141 -8.11 -14.05 28.74
CA ASN A 141 -8.85 -12.95 28.14
C ASN A 141 -9.69 -13.43 26.98
N MET A 142 -10.85 -12.79 26.79
CA MET A 142 -11.77 -13.14 25.72
C MET A 142 -12.18 -11.89 24.95
N LEU A 143 -11.90 -11.91 23.65
CA LEU A 143 -12.40 -10.91 22.72
C LEU A 143 -13.70 -11.45 22.11
N ILE A 144 -14.77 -10.69 22.27
CA ILE A 144 -16.07 -11.00 21.68
C ILE A 144 -16.37 -9.92 20.64
N ASP A 145 -16.54 -10.33 19.39
CA ASP A 145 -17.02 -9.45 18.31
C ASP A 145 -18.30 -10.03 17.71
N ALA A 146 -19.30 -9.17 17.53
CA ALA A 146 -20.58 -9.56 16.96
C ALA A 146 -21.20 -8.36 16.26
N LYS A 147 -22.14 -8.65 15.34
CA LYS A 147 -22.84 -7.63 14.55
C LYS A 147 -23.69 -6.72 15.44
N ASN A 148 -24.29 -7.29 16.50
CA ASN A 148 -25.17 -6.57 17.41
C ASN A 148 -24.61 -6.56 18.85
N LEU A 149 -24.64 -5.39 19.50
CA LEU A 149 -24.23 -5.26 20.91
C LEU A 149 -25.05 -6.15 21.85
N SER A 150 -26.32 -6.39 21.52
CA SER A 150 -27.23 -7.26 22.27
C SER A 150 -26.76 -8.72 22.28
N GLU A 151 -26.16 -9.20 21.19
CA GLU A 151 -25.61 -10.57 21.09
C GLU A 151 -24.36 -10.72 21.97
N ILE A 152 -23.48 -9.71 21.98
CA ILE A 152 -22.34 -9.66 22.89
C ILE A 152 -22.82 -9.71 24.34
N TYR A 153 -23.92 -9.02 24.66
CA TYR A 153 -24.48 -9.02 26.00
C TYR A 153 -25.05 -10.38 26.41
N ILE A 154 -25.81 -11.04 25.53
CA ILE A 154 -26.36 -12.38 25.76
C ILE A 154 -25.24 -13.40 25.98
N LEU A 155 -24.20 -13.39 25.12
CA LEU A 155 -23.06 -14.29 25.26
C LEU A 155 -22.31 -14.03 26.58
N LYS A 156 -22.12 -12.76 26.95
CA LYS A 156 -21.50 -12.41 28.23
C LYS A 156 -22.29 -12.94 29.42
N LEU A 157 -23.63 -12.87 29.38
CA LEU A 157 -24.47 -13.41 30.44
C LEU A 157 -24.33 -14.93 30.57
N GLN A 158 -24.33 -15.65 29.44
CA GLN A 158 -24.15 -17.10 29.43
C GLN A 158 -22.77 -17.53 29.93
N LEU A 159 -21.73 -16.79 29.54
CA LEU A 159 -20.38 -17.07 30.03
C LEU A 159 -20.24 -16.72 31.52
N SER A 160 -20.92 -15.67 31.99
CA SER A 160 -20.86 -15.25 33.39
C SER A 160 -21.66 -16.17 34.33
N SER A 161 -22.54 -17.02 33.81
CA SER A 161 -23.21 -18.05 34.62
C SER A 161 -22.32 -19.27 34.88
N GLU A 162 -21.32 -19.51 34.02
CA GLU A 162 -20.42 -20.67 34.11
C GLU A 162 -19.00 -20.30 34.56
N PHE A 163 -18.57 -19.05 34.33
CA PHE A 163 -17.22 -18.57 34.63
C PHE A 163 -17.28 -17.24 35.40
N GLU A 164 -16.31 -17.02 36.29
CA GLU A 164 -16.11 -15.72 36.92
C GLU A 164 -15.43 -14.77 35.92
N ILE A 165 -16.19 -13.80 35.40
CA ILE A 165 -15.74 -12.93 34.30
C ILE A 165 -15.68 -11.47 34.72
N LYS A 166 -14.50 -10.86 34.52
CA LYS A 166 -14.31 -9.42 34.69
C LYS A 166 -14.49 -8.68 33.37
N HIS A 167 -15.37 -7.68 33.35
CA HIS A 167 -15.62 -6.87 32.15
C HIS A 167 -14.60 -5.74 31.99
N LEU A 168 -13.75 -5.84 30.97
CA LEU A 168 -12.71 -4.85 30.66
C LEU A 168 -13.17 -3.72 29.71
N GLY A 169 -14.43 -3.74 29.29
CA GLY A 169 -15.01 -2.73 28.40
C GLY A 169 -14.62 -2.89 26.93
N THR A 170 -14.71 -1.81 26.15
CA THR A 170 -14.33 -1.83 24.72
C THR A 170 -12.83 -2.01 24.59
N VAL A 171 -12.39 -2.97 23.79
CA VAL A 171 -10.96 -3.28 23.62
C VAL A 171 -10.21 -2.11 23.02
N LYS A 172 -9.32 -1.50 23.80
CA LYS A 172 -8.47 -0.38 23.38
C LYS A 172 -7.12 -0.84 22.84
N LYS A 173 -6.64 -2.02 23.24
CA LYS A 173 -5.36 -2.61 22.82
C LYS A 173 -5.46 -4.14 22.70
N ILE A 174 -4.75 -4.74 21.74
CA ILE A 174 -4.52 -6.19 21.63
C ILE A 174 -3.02 -6.39 21.39
N LEU A 175 -2.30 -7.07 22.29
CA LEU A 175 -0.86 -7.35 22.13
C LEU A 175 -0.08 -6.08 21.75
N ASP A 176 -0.29 -5.00 22.51
CA ASP A 176 0.23 -3.64 22.29
C ASP A 176 -0.17 -2.95 20.98
N ILE A 177 -1.03 -3.55 20.15
CA ILE A 177 -1.69 -2.89 19.02
C ILE A 177 -2.86 -2.07 19.55
N GLU A 178 -2.76 -0.75 19.48
CA GLU A 178 -3.84 0.17 19.77
C GLU A 178 -4.95 0.12 18.72
N ILE A 179 -6.19 0.02 19.20
CA ILE A 179 -7.39 0.04 18.37
C ILE A 179 -8.07 1.40 18.50
N LYS A 180 -7.88 2.27 17.51
CA LYS A 180 -8.58 3.55 17.40
C LYS A 180 -9.82 3.34 16.51
N ARG A 181 -11.00 3.75 16.99
CA ARG A 181 -12.27 3.61 16.25
C ARG A 181 -12.84 4.97 15.95
N ASP A 182 -12.98 5.31 14.67
CA ASP A 182 -13.70 6.49 14.21
C ASP A 182 -15.09 6.05 13.76
N ARG A 183 -16.05 6.15 14.69
CA ARG A 183 -17.43 5.70 14.45
C ARG A 183 -18.21 6.68 13.57
N GLY A 184 -17.81 7.96 13.49
CA GLY A 184 -18.46 8.96 12.64
C GLY A 184 -18.18 8.74 11.16
N VAL A 185 -17.01 8.18 10.84
CA VAL A 185 -16.58 7.86 9.46
C VAL A 185 -16.58 6.36 9.18
N GLY A 186 -16.94 5.52 10.17
CA GLY A 186 -17.03 4.07 10.03
C GLY A 186 -15.67 3.38 9.82
N LYS A 187 -14.59 3.91 10.41
CA LYS A 187 -13.22 3.40 10.25
C LYS A 187 -12.67 2.82 11.55
N LEU A 188 -11.86 1.78 11.41
CA LEU A 188 -11.10 1.17 12.50
C LEU A 188 -9.62 1.21 12.12
N PHE A 189 -8.80 1.74 13.02
CA PHE A 189 -7.36 1.87 12.86
C PHE A 189 -6.66 1.00 13.90
N LEU A 190 -5.64 0.28 13.45
CA LEU A 190 -4.74 -0.51 14.28
C LEU A 190 -3.36 0.16 14.21
N THR A 191 -2.77 0.52 15.35
CA THR A 191 -1.45 1.19 15.39
C THR A 191 -0.59 0.67 16.54
N ARG A 192 0.73 0.63 16.34
CA ARG A 192 1.74 0.35 17.39
C ARG A 192 2.70 1.52 17.57
N GLU A 193 2.31 2.72 17.13
CA GLU A 193 3.10 3.96 17.24
C GLU A 193 3.69 4.16 18.65
N ASN A 194 2.85 4.02 19.68
CA ASN A 194 3.29 4.10 21.08
C ASN A 194 4.30 3.02 21.50
N TYR A 195 4.31 1.83 20.88
CA TYR A 195 5.32 0.82 21.18
C TYR A 195 6.68 1.24 20.59
N LEU A 196 6.67 1.76 19.36
CA LEU A 196 7.89 2.28 18.72
C LEU A 196 8.43 3.50 19.46
N GLU A 197 7.57 4.44 19.84
CA GLU A 197 7.95 5.60 20.65
C GLU A 197 8.55 5.18 21.99
N LYS A 198 7.93 4.22 22.71
CA LYS A 198 8.49 3.68 23.96
C LYS A 198 9.80 2.95 23.75
N ALA A 199 9.98 2.24 22.64
CA ALA A 199 11.24 1.58 22.32
C ALA A 199 12.33 2.63 22.04
N LEU A 200 12.03 3.65 21.25
CA LEU A 200 12.95 4.76 21.00
C LEU A 200 13.31 5.48 22.29
N GLU A 201 12.33 5.77 23.16
CA GLU A 201 12.54 6.42 24.44
C GLU A 201 13.38 5.56 25.38
N LYS A 202 13.06 4.26 25.49
CA LYS A 202 13.78 3.29 26.32
C LYS A 202 15.26 3.18 25.97
N PHE A 203 15.62 3.36 24.70
CA PHE A 203 17.01 3.26 24.24
C PHE A 203 17.64 4.63 23.91
N GLY A 204 16.99 5.74 24.28
CA GLY A 204 17.53 7.10 24.07
C GLY A 204 17.65 7.51 22.59
N MET A 205 16.81 6.95 21.72
CA MET A 205 16.85 7.12 20.25
C MET A 205 15.74 8.06 19.73
N ASN A 206 15.19 8.94 20.57
CA ASN A 206 14.06 9.81 20.19
C ASN A 206 14.38 10.76 19.02
N ASP A 207 15.65 11.16 18.88
CA ASP A 207 16.13 12.05 17.81
C ASP A 207 16.68 11.30 16.58
N ALA A 208 16.47 9.98 16.50
CA ALA A 208 16.97 9.17 15.40
C ALA A 208 16.37 9.63 14.06
N LYS A 209 17.23 9.96 13.10
CA LYS A 209 16.79 10.39 11.76
C LYS A 209 16.14 9.21 11.03
N PRO A 210 14.87 9.34 10.57
CA PRO A 210 14.23 8.29 9.81
C PRO A 210 14.94 8.09 8.47
N VAL A 211 15.29 6.85 8.16
CA VAL A 211 15.88 6.44 6.89
C VAL A 211 15.09 5.28 6.30
N ILE A 212 14.94 5.26 4.98
CA ILE A 212 14.28 4.18 4.25
C ILE A 212 15.35 3.12 3.93
N ILE A 213 15.14 1.89 4.37
CA ILE A 213 16.06 0.74 4.26
C ILE A 213 15.36 -0.33 3.37
N PRO A 214 16.05 -0.99 2.42
CA PRO A 214 17.21 -1.86 2.65
C PRO A 214 18.56 -1.16 2.52
N LEU A 215 19.55 -1.55 3.33
CA LEU A 215 20.95 -1.21 3.10
C LEU A 215 21.29 -1.68 1.69
N ALA A 216 21.90 -0.81 0.88
CA ALA A 216 22.31 -1.20 -0.46
C ALA A 216 23.26 -2.41 -0.37
N SER A 217 23.11 -3.38 -1.28
CA SER A 217 23.79 -4.69 -1.22
C SER A 217 25.32 -4.64 -1.15
N HIS A 218 25.91 -3.49 -1.46
CA HIS A 218 27.34 -3.23 -1.36
C HIS A 218 27.81 -2.80 0.05
N PHE A 219 26.90 -2.40 0.94
CA PHE A 219 27.24 -2.10 2.33
C PHE A 219 27.38 -3.40 3.13
N ARG A 220 28.62 -3.76 3.47
CA ARG A 220 28.93 -4.80 4.45
C ARG A 220 29.43 -4.14 5.72
N LEU A 221 28.68 -4.32 6.80
CA LEU A 221 29.16 -3.97 8.14
C LEU A 221 30.37 -4.85 8.45
N SER A 222 31.50 -4.24 8.79
CA SER A 222 32.72 -4.95 9.16
C SER A 222 33.16 -4.56 10.58
N VAL A 223 33.92 -5.43 11.23
CA VAL A 223 34.47 -5.18 12.57
C VAL A 223 35.34 -3.91 12.61
N ALA A 224 35.95 -3.54 11.48
CA ALA A 224 36.73 -2.31 11.32
C ALA A 224 35.89 -1.02 11.44
N GLN A 225 34.55 -1.11 11.37
CA GLN A 225 33.62 0.01 11.57
C GLN A 225 33.09 0.10 13.00
N SER A 226 33.52 -0.79 13.91
CA SER A 226 33.24 -0.65 15.34
C SER A 226 34.04 0.50 15.93
N SER A 227 33.49 1.19 16.93
CA SER A 227 34.20 2.27 17.62
C SER A 227 35.51 1.76 18.23
N MET A 228 36.57 2.55 18.08
CA MET A 228 37.92 2.18 18.56
C MET A 228 38.32 2.93 19.82
N SER A 229 37.55 3.94 20.24
CA SER A 229 37.80 4.68 21.48
C SER A 229 37.36 3.86 22.70
N VAL A 230 38.11 3.97 23.80
CA VAL A 230 37.80 3.28 25.06
C VAL A 230 36.48 3.80 25.64
N GLU A 231 36.24 5.10 25.53
CA GLU A 231 35.04 5.78 26.02
C GLU A 231 33.77 5.32 25.29
N GLU A 232 33.79 5.17 23.96
CA GLU A 232 32.64 4.63 23.24
C GLU A 232 32.43 3.14 23.53
N LYS A 233 33.50 2.36 23.72
CA LYS A 233 33.37 0.93 24.09
C LYS A 233 32.73 0.76 25.47
N GLU A 234 33.12 1.58 26.45
CA GLU A 234 32.52 1.60 27.78
C GLU A 234 31.05 2.05 27.74
N TYR A 235 30.74 3.09 26.95
CA TYR A 235 29.36 3.51 26.71
C TYR A 235 28.54 2.40 26.04
N MET A 236 29.06 1.79 24.98
CA MET A 236 28.39 0.73 24.22
C MET A 236 28.15 -0.54 25.07
N ALA A 237 29.02 -0.83 26.03
CA ALA A 237 28.84 -1.94 26.97
C ALA A 237 27.64 -1.73 27.92
N TRP A 238 27.29 -0.48 28.20
CA TRP A 238 26.13 -0.12 29.04
C TRP A 238 24.82 -0.01 28.26
N VAL A 239 24.87 0.06 26.93
CA VAL A 239 23.67 0.10 26.08
C VAL A 239 23.21 -1.32 25.78
N PRO A 240 21.97 -1.71 26.12
CA PRO A 240 21.44 -3.06 25.89
C PRO A 240 21.06 -3.24 24.40
N TYR A 241 22.04 -3.20 23.51
CA TYR A 241 21.83 -3.29 22.06
C TYR A 241 21.11 -4.57 21.65
N SER A 242 21.36 -5.70 22.33
CA SER A 242 20.60 -6.93 22.13
C SER A 242 19.11 -6.70 22.38
N SER A 243 18.75 -6.05 23.49
CA SER A 243 17.35 -5.71 23.80
C SER A 243 16.75 -4.67 22.86
N ALA A 244 17.55 -3.73 22.32
CA ALA A 244 17.12 -2.78 21.31
C ALA A 244 16.84 -3.49 19.98
N VAL A 245 17.75 -4.36 19.55
CA VAL A 245 17.60 -5.22 18.38
C VAL A 245 16.42 -6.17 18.56
N ASP A 246 16.21 -6.75 19.74
CA ASP A 246 15.06 -7.61 20.04
C ASP A 246 13.75 -6.83 20.03
N SER A 247 13.75 -5.58 20.51
CA SER A 247 12.56 -4.71 20.47
C SER A 247 12.21 -4.31 19.03
N ILE A 248 13.23 -4.06 18.20
CA ILE A 248 13.09 -3.78 16.77
C ILE A 248 12.71 -5.05 16.00
N MET A 249 13.29 -6.21 16.31
CA MET A 249 12.91 -7.49 15.73
C MET A 249 11.49 -7.86 16.14
N TYR A 250 11.08 -7.61 17.39
CA TYR A 250 9.70 -7.79 17.82
C TYR A 250 8.77 -6.87 17.03
N ALA A 251 9.13 -5.59 16.87
CA ALA A 251 8.41 -4.69 15.98
C ALA A 251 8.35 -5.29 14.57
N MET A 252 9.46 -5.56 13.90
CA MET A 252 9.51 -6.07 12.52
C MET A 252 8.78 -7.40 12.32
N VAL A 253 9.01 -8.40 13.16
CA VAL A 253 8.46 -9.75 13.06
C VAL A 253 6.98 -9.79 13.41
N TYR A 254 6.55 -9.05 14.45
CA TYR A 254 5.15 -9.05 14.89
C TYR A 254 4.32 -7.89 14.29
N THR A 255 4.92 -6.88 13.65
CA THR A 255 4.25 -5.98 12.68
C THR A 255 4.06 -6.68 11.33
N CYS A 256 4.94 -7.62 10.98
CA CYS A 256 4.73 -8.60 9.91
C CYS A 256 3.87 -9.79 10.39
N SER A 257 2.80 -9.51 11.13
CA SER A 257 1.62 -10.38 10.98
C SER A 257 1.21 -10.21 9.53
N ASP A 258 1.59 -11.14 8.66
CA ASP A 258 1.46 -11.03 7.20
C ASP A 258 0.09 -10.40 6.88
N ILE A 259 0.08 -9.17 6.37
CA ILE A 259 -1.19 -8.49 6.03
C ILE A 259 -1.97 -9.38 5.06
N ALA A 260 -1.30 -10.18 4.23
CA ALA A 260 -1.95 -11.19 3.41
C ALA A 260 -2.63 -12.28 4.26
N GLN A 261 -2.02 -12.72 5.37
CA GLN A 261 -2.60 -13.66 6.32
C GLN A 261 -3.78 -13.04 7.09
N ALA A 262 -3.65 -11.83 7.63
CA ALA A 262 -4.74 -11.13 8.32
C ALA A 262 -5.93 -10.85 7.38
N VAL A 263 -5.65 -10.38 6.17
CA VAL A 263 -6.66 -10.19 5.12
C VAL A 263 -7.24 -11.53 4.68
N SER A 264 -6.44 -12.59 4.55
CA SER A 264 -6.94 -13.92 4.20
C SER A 264 -7.86 -14.48 5.27
N VAL A 265 -7.53 -14.31 6.55
CA VAL A 265 -8.37 -14.73 7.69
C VAL A 265 -9.68 -13.94 7.69
N PHE A 266 -9.62 -12.60 7.62
CA PHE A 266 -10.82 -11.77 7.55
C PHE A 266 -11.73 -12.15 6.36
N LEU A 267 -11.13 -12.34 5.18
CA LEU A 267 -11.87 -12.71 3.97
C LEU A 267 -12.31 -14.17 3.95
N SER A 268 -11.72 -15.04 4.79
CA SER A 268 -12.17 -16.42 4.95
C SER A 268 -13.52 -16.50 5.70
N GLY A 269 -13.86 -15.49 6.49
CA GLY A 269 -15.17 -15.29 7.11
C GLY A 269 -16.30 -14.89 6.15
N ASP A 270 -16.03 -14.88 4.84
CA ASP A 270 -16.98 -14.64 3.74
C ASP A 270 -17.83 -13.35 3.90
N PRO A 271 -17.20 -12.16 3.91
CA PRO A 271 -17.92 -10.89 4.00
C PRO A 271 -18.62 -10.56 2.67
N LYS A 272 -19.70 -11.29 2.36
CA LYS A 272 -20.43 -11.24 1.08
C LYS A 272 -20.87 -9.84 0.67
N LEU A 273 -21.09 -8.94 1.63
CA LEU A 273 -21.59 -7.58 1.37
C LEU A 273 -20.48 -6.55 1.11
N LEU A 274 -19.20 -6.94 1.15
CA LEU A 274 -18.09 -6.00 1.02
C LEU A 274 -18.06 -5.40 -0.39
N LYS A 275 -18.20 -4.06 -0.47
CA LYS A 275 -18.18 -3.30 -1.73
C LYS A 275 -16.83 -2.60 -1.98
N VAL A 276 -16.05 -2.35 -0.93
CA VAL A 276 -14.81 -1.57 -1.01
C VAL A 276 -13.73 -2.32 -0.23
N LEU A 277 -12.63 -2.64 -0.91
CA LEU A 277 -11.45 -3.23 -0.30
C LEU A 277 -10.23 -2.37 -0.62
N LYS A 278 -9.61 -1.82 0.42
CA LYS A 278 -8.41 -0.99 0.34
C LYS A 278 -7.25 -1.71 1.00
N LEU A 279 -6.21 -1.96 0.23
CA LEU A 279 -4.98 -2.63 0.63
C LEU A 279 -3.77 -1.81 0.16
N ASP A 280 -3.92 -0.49 0.05
CA ASP A 280 -2.84 0.38 -0.40
C ASP A 280 -1.65 0.36 0.57
N GLY A 281 -0.44 0.32 0.00
CA GLY A 281 0.82 0.25 0.74
C GLY A 281 1.04 -1.06 1.50
N ALA A 282 0.12 -2.04 1.41
CA ALA A 282 0.28 -3.31 2.07
C ALA A 282 1.43 -4.12 1.44
N GLU A 283 2.14 -4.88 2.27
CA GLU A 283 3.23 -5.77 1.86
C GLU A 283 2.74 -7.05 1.17
N LEU A 284 1.94 -6.89 0.12
CA LEU A 284 1.34 -8.00 -0.63
C LEU A 284 2.13 -8.28 -1.90
N ASP A 285 2.72 -9.46 -2.01
CA ASP A 285 3.30 -9.96 -3.26
C ASP A 285 2.25 -10.61 -4.18
N ASN A 286 1.13 -11.06 -3.59
CA ASN A 286 0.00 -11.67 -4.28
C ASN A 286 -1.33 -11.21 -3.68
N ILE A 287 -2.39 -11.21 -4.48
CA ILE A 287 -3.75 -10.93 -4.00
C ILE A 287 -4.30 -12.20 -3.34
N PRO A 288 -4.74 -12.17 -2.07
CA PRO A 288 -5.30 -13.34 -1.39
C PRO A 288 -6.48 -13.94 -2.17
N LYS A 289 -6.51 -15.26 -2.33
CA LYS A 289 -7.52 -15.98 -3.13
C LYS A 289 -8.97 -15.67 -2.72
N HIS A 290 -9.18 -15.33 -1.45
CA HIS A 290 -10.49 -15.00 -0.88
C HIS A 290 -11.06 -13.68 -1.41
N VAL A 291 -10.22 -12.73 -1.87
CA VAL A 291 -10.68 -11.47 -2.49
C VAL A 291 -11.63 -11.77 -3.67
N PHE A 292 -11.34 -12.82 -4.44
CA PHE A 292 -12.12 -13.20 -5.62
C PHE A 292 -13.44 -13.91 -5.31
N LYS A 293 -13.79 -14.10 -4.03
CA LYS A 293 -15.11 -14.54 -3.58
C LYS A 293 -16.07 -13.36 -3.34
N LEU A 294 -15.55 -12.14 -3.27
CA LEU A 294 -16.32 -10.93 -2.95
C LEU A 294 -17.14 -10.43 -4.15
N PHE A 295 -18.22 -11.15 -4.49
CA PHE A 295 -19.02 -10.87 -5.68
C PHE A 295 -19.58 -9.44 -5.75
N HIS A 296 -19.85 -8.81 -4.60
CA HIS A 296 -20.39 -7.45 -4.51
C HIS A 296 -19.31 -6.36 -4.53
N LEU A 297 -18.03 -6.71 -4.64
CA LEU A 297 -16.94 -5.76 -4.63
C LEU A 297 -17.04 -4.82 -5.84
N LYS A 298 -17.03 -3.52 -5.56
CA LYS A 298 -17.05 -2.42 -6.52
C LYS A 298 -15.69 -1.73 -6.64
N TYR A 299 -14.95 -1.67 -5.54
CA TYR A 299 -13.69 -0.94 -5.47
C TYR A 299 -12.59 -1.83 -4.89
N LEU A 300 -11.51 -2.01 -5.64
CA LEU A 300 -10.30 -2.71 -5.21
C LEU A 300 -9.08 -1.80 -5.37
N ASN A 301 -8.45 -1.42 -4.26
CA ASN A 301 -7.22 -0.62 -4.27
C ASN A 301 -6.04 -1.44 -3.75
N LEU A 302 -5.05 -1.64 -4.61
CA LEU A 302 -3.79 -2.34 -4.38
C LEU A 302 -2.59 -1.41 -4.62
N LYS A 303 -2.82 -0.09 -4.62
CA LYS A 303 -1.78 0.90 -4.91
C LYS A 303 -0.58 0.73 -3.99
N GLY A 304 0.64 0.77 -4.52
CA GLY A 304 1.85 0.72 -3.70
C GLY A 304 2.13 -0.64 -3.05
N THR A 305 1.46 -1.70 -3.48
CA THR A 305 1.76 -3.08 -3.06
C THR A 305 2.85 -3.70 -3.95
N ARG A 306 3.38 -4.87 -3.59
CA ARG A 306 4.38 -5.60 -4.41
C ARG A 306 3.77 -6.58 -5.40
N VAL A 307 2.44 -6.54 -5.59
CA VAL A 307 1.68 -7.48 -6.44
C VAL A 307 2.25 -7.51 -7.85
N LYS A 308 2.59 -8.71 -8.33
CA LYS A 308 3.19 -8.93 -9.66
C LYS A 308 2.20 -9.44 -10.70
N ILE A 309 1.19 -10.20 -10.27
CA ILE A 309 0.27 -10.89 -11.17
C ILE A 309 -1.17 -10.66 -10.71
N ILE A 310 -2.05 -10.30 -11.65
CA ILE A 310 -3.49 -10.35 -11.45
C ILE A 310 -3.98 -11.73 -11.90
N PRO A 311 -4.50 -12.56 -10.99
CA PRO A 311 -4.91 -13.92 -11.36
C PRO A 311 -6.20 -13.92 -12.18
N LYS A 312 -6.40 -14.96 -12.99
CA LYS A 312 -7.62 -15.20 -13.80
C LYS A 312 -8.93 -15.07 -13.00
N SER A 313 -8.88 -15.35 -11.70
CA SER A 313 -10.00 -15.20 -10.77
C SER A 313 -10.55 -13.77 -10.67
N ILE A 314 -9.82 -12.75 -11.15
CA ILE A 314 -10.31 -11.37 -11.23
C ILE A 314 -11.66 -11.29 -11.97
N GLY A 315 -11.89 -12.14 -12.96
CA GLY A 315 -13.14 -12.18 -13.72
C GLY A 315 -14.38 -12.61 -12.92
N LYS A 316 -14.23 -13.05 -11.66
CA LYS A 316 -15.35 -13.33 -10.75
C LYS A 316 -15.95 -12.05 -10.15
N LEU A 317 -15.19 -10.96 -10.11
CA LEU A 317 -15.60 -9.69 -9.51
C LEU A 317 -16.45 -8.85 -10.48
N GLN A 318 -17.55 -9.38 -11.00
CA GLN A 318 -18.32 -8.77 -12.10
C GLN A 318 -18.98 -7.42 -11.75
N ASN A 319 -19.05 -7.06 -10.46
CA ASN A 319 -19.56 -5.78 -9.99
C ASN A 319 -18.48 -4.71 -9.83
N LEU A 320 -17.22 -5.02 -10.17
CA LEU A 320 -16.11 -4.11 -9.97
C LEU A 320 -16.20 -2.91 -10.92
N GLU A 321 -16.15 -1.73 -10.33
CA GLU A 321 -16.22 -0.43 -10.99
C GLU A 321 -14.84 0.25 -11.02
N LEU A 322 -13.96 -0.04 -10.05
CA LEU A 322 -12.62 0.52 -9.99
C LEU A 322 -11.58 -0.49 -9.50
N ILE A 323 -10.47 -0.57 -10.24
CA ILE A 323 -9.24 -1.23 -9.82
C ILE A 323 -8.10 -0.21 -9.83
N ASN A 324 -7.36 -0.13 -8.72
CA ASN A 324 -6.15 0.67 -8.64
C ASN A 324 -4.92 -0.23 -8.38
N LEU A 325 -4.07 -0.34 -9.39
CA LEU A 325 -2.80 -1.06 -9.43
C LEU A 325 -1.61 -0.10 -9.59
N THR A 326 -1.79 1.19 -9.36
CA THR A 326 -0.69 2.16 -9.48
C THR A 326 0.42 1.84 -8.47
N ARG A 327 1.69 1.98 -8.87
CA ARG A 327 2.85 1.61 -8.03
C ARG A 327 2.81 0.15 -7.55
N THR A 328 2.28 -0.78 -8.35
CA THR A 328 2.44 -2.23 -8.15
C THR A 328 3.65 -2.75 -8.94
N ASN A 329 3.72 -4.05 -9.24
CA ASN A 329 4.67 -4.67 -10.18
C ASN A 329 3.94 -5.44 -11.31
N VAL A 330 2.66 -5.15 -11.56
CA VAL A 330 1.80 -5.85 -12.54
C VAL A 330 2.06 -5.40 -13.98
N THR A 331 2.86 -6.15 -14.73
CA THR A 331 3.22 -5.84 -16.13
C THR A 331 2.21 -6.32 -17.18
N GLU A 332 1.31 -7.24 -16.83
CA GLU A 332 0.30 -7.77 -17.74
C GLU A 332 -1.04 -8.04 -17.05
N LEU A 333 -2.14 -7.83 -17.79
CA LEU A 333 -3.49 -8.17 -17.34
C LEU A 333 -3.97 -9.50 -17.95
N PRO A 334 -4.68 -10.34 -17.18
CA PRO A 334 -5.27 -11.56 -17.69
C PRO A 334 -6.49 -11.25 -18.59
N VAL A 335 -6.77 -12.11 -19.56
CA VAL A 335 -7.94 -12.00 -20.47
C VAL A 335 -9.28 -11.92 -19.71
N GLU A 336 -9.35 -12.46 -18.51
CA GLU A 336 -10.52 -12.41 -17.64
C GLU A 336 -10.90 -11.00 -17.18
N ILE A 337 -10.00 -10.01 -17.28
CA ILE A 337 -10.33 -8.60 -17.02
C ILE A 337 -11.49 -8.12 -17.92
N LEU A 338 -11.63 -8.72 -19.11
CA LEU A 338 -12.68 -8.38 -20.09
C LEU A 338 -14.09 -8.79 -19.64
N LYS A 339 -14.21 -9.57 -18.55
CA LYS A 339 -15.49 -9.93 -17.92
C LYS A 339 -16.05 -8.79 -17.05
N LEU A 340 -15.23 -7.80 -16.70
CA LEU A 340 -15.58 -6.71 -15.79
C LEU A 340 -16.35 -5.59 -16.51
N ARG A 341 -17.57 -5.89 -17.00
CA ARG A 341 -18.35 -4.97 -17.86
C ARG A 341 -18.81 -3.67 -17.17
N LYS A 342 -18.76 -3.61 -15.84
CA LYS A 342 -19.08 -2.41 -15.05
C LYS A 342 -17.85 -1.55 -14.72
N LEU A 343 -16.65 -1.95 -15.17
CA LEU A 343 -15.42 -1.26 -14.84
C LEU A 343 -15.40 0.13 -15.48
N ARG A 344 -15.25 1.16 -14.65
CA ARG A 344 -15.14 2.57 -15.03
C ARG A 344 -13.71 3.08 -14.91
N SER A 345 -12.93 2.53 -13.99
CA SER A 345 -11.57 3.00 -13.75
C SER A 345 -10.59 1.86 -13.59
N LEU A 346 -9.63 1.80 -14.49
CA LEU A 346 -8.50 0.87 -14.46
C LEU A 346 -7.22 1.69 -14.39
N LEU A 347 -6.73 1.88 -13.15
CA LEU A 347 -5.53 2.66 -12.89
C LEU A 347 -4.36 1.70 -12.74
N ILE A 348 -3.42 1.74 -13.69
CA ILE A 348 -2.20 0.91 -13.69
C ILE A 348 -1.00 1.83 -13.93
N GLY A 349 0.19 1.32 -13.65
CA GLY A 349 1.46 2.00 -13.90
C GLY A 349 2.29 2.11 -12.63
N GLY A 350 3.55 1.71 -12.71
CA GLY A 350 4.53 1.88 -11.64
C GLY A 350 5.51 3.01 -11.95
N LEU A 351 6.15 3.52 -10.89
CA LEU A 351 7.37 4.29 -11.02
C LEU A 351 8.51 3.26 -11.07
N GLY A 352 9.25 3.21 -12.18
CA GLY A 352 10.54 2.54 -12.26
C GLY A 352 11.60 3.30 -11.46
N ASP A 353 12.78 2.70 -11.36
CA ASP A 353 13.91 3.28 -10.65
C ASP A 353 14.27 4.67 -11.21
N TYR A 354 14.54 5.62 -10.30
CA TYR A 354 14.78 7.04 -10.60
C TYR A 354 16.04 7.27 -11.45
N SER A 355 16.79 6.19 -11.75
CA SER A 355 17.99 6.17 -12.58
C SER A 355 17.70 6.35 -14.08
N ASN A 356 16.46 6.17 -14.54
CA ASN A 356 16.12 6.40 -15.95
C ASN A 356 14.78 7.13 -16.11
N GLU A 357 14.75 8.27 -16.79
CA GLU A 357 13.56 9.13 -16.91
C GLU A 357 12.42 8.49 -17.74
N TYR A 358 12.70 7.32 -18.34
CA TYR A 358 11.78 6.39 -18.98
C TYR A 358 11.03 5.43 -18.04
N ALA A 359 11.21 5.59 -16.73
CA ALA A 359 10.66 4.81 -15.62
C ALA A 359 9.13 4.85 -15.41
N ILE A 360 8.31 4.86 -16.47
CA ILE A 360 6.90 4.44 -16.31
C ILE A 360 6.72 3.18 -17.13
N TRP A 361 6.77 2.04 -16.45
CA TRP A 361 6.51 0.77 -17.12
C TRP A 361 4.98 0.62 -17.28
N GLY A 362 4.58 0.29 -18.50
CA GLY A 362 3.18 0.11 -18.89
C GLY A 362 2.66 -1.28 -18.54
N CYS A 363 1.38 -1.50 -18.79
CA CYS A 363 0.74 -2.79 -18.62
C CYS A 363 0.22 -3.31 -19.95
N LYS A 364 0.62 -4.53 -20.31
CA LYS A 364 0.06 -5.24 -21.45
C LYS A 364 -1.40 -5.59 -21.18
N CYS A 365 -2.26 -5.20 -22.09
CA CYS A 365 -3.68 -5.53 -22.03
C CYS A 365 -4.01 -6.64 -23.03
N PRO A 366 -4.95 -7.54 -22.68
CA PRO A 366 -5.43 -8.55 -23.62
C PRO A 366 -6.23 -7.89 -24.74
N LEU A 367 -6.18 -8.48 -25.94
CA LEU A 367 -7.09 -8.11 -27.04
C LEU A 367 -8.55 -8.26 -26.60
N GLY A 368 -9.37 -7.28 -26.94
CA GLY A 368 -10.75 -7.11 -26.51
C GLY A 368 -10.95 -6.03 -25.46
N ILE A 369 -9.93 -5.24 -25.09
CA ILE A 369 -10.05 -4.18 -24.08
C ILE A 369 -11.11 -3.15 -24.46
N GLY A 370 -11.28 -2.90 -25.76
CA GLY A 370 -12.32 -2.01 -26.32
C GLY A 370 -13.76 -2.45 -26.02
N LYS A 371 -13.97 -3.65 -25.46
CA LYS A 371 -15.29 -4.15 -25.02
C LYS A 371 -15.71 -3.62 -23.64
N LEU A 372 -14.81 -2.97 -22.90
CA LEU A 372 -15.07 -2.34 -21.60
C LEU A 372 -15.62 -0.92 -21.78
N ILE A 373 -16.74 -0.79 -22.50
CA ILE A 373 -17.30 0.49 -22.97
C ILE A 373 -17.67 1.51 -21.88
N CYS A 374 -17.73 1.09 -20.61
CA CYS A 374 -17.98 1.96 -19.47
C CYS A 374 -16.70 2.60 -18.90
N LEU A 375 -15.51 2.30 -19.44
CA LEU A 375 -14.26 2.86 -18.97
C LEU A 375 -14.18 4.38 -19.18
N GLU A 376 -13.92 5.08 -18.09
CA GLU A 376 -13.70 6.53 -18.01
C GLU A 376 -12.22 6.85 -17.75
N ASN A 377 -11.52 5.99 -17.01
CA ASN A 377 -10.10 6.18 -16.69
C ASN A 377 -9.31 4.93 -17.03
N LEU A 378 -8.33 5.07 -17.91
CA LEU A 378 -7.41 4.00 -18.31
C LEU A 378 -5.98 4.54 -18.33
N THR A 379 -5.15 4.09 -17.38
CA THR A 379 -3.76 4.59 -17.27
C THR A 379 -2.72 3.52 -17.58
N ASN A 380 -1.64 3.94 -18.25
CA ASN A 380 -0.43 3.21 -18.56
C ASN A 380 -0.65 1.90 -19.33
N ILE A 381 -1.53 1.92 -20.33
CA ILE A 381 -1.68 0.80 -21.27
C ILE A 381 -0.50 0.79 -22.25
N GLU A 382 0.07 -0.39 -22.51
CA GLU A 382 1.04 -0.58 -23.60
C GLU A 382 0.30 -0.62 -24.94
N ALA A 383 0.58 0.34 -25.83
CA ALA A 383 0.01 0.43 -27.17
C ALA A 383 1.08 0.10 -28.22
N ASP A 384 1.71 -1.05 -28.05
CA ASP A 384 2.80 -1.56 -28.90
C ASP A 384 2.31 -2.28 -30.17
N SER A 385 0.98 -2.31 -30.40
CA SER A 385 0.34 -2.87 -31.59
C SER A 385 -0.85 -2.04 -32.05
N ASP A 386 -1.05 -2.01 -33.37
CA ASP A 386 -2.16 -1.33 -34.04
C ASP A 386 -3.56 -1.83 -33.58
N LYS A 387 -3.67 -3.11 -33.22
CA LYS A 387 -4.91 -3.73 -32.72
C LYS A 387 -5.36 -3.11 -31.39
N ILE A 388 -4.44 -2.97 -30.43
CA ILE A 388 -4.75 -2.35 -29.12
C ILE A 388 -5.11 -0.88 -29.30
N VAL A 389 -4.35 -0.16 -30.15
CA VAL A 389 -4.62 1.24 -30.48
C VAL A 389 -6.04 1.41 -31.03
N ARG A 390 -6.44 0.57 -32.01
CA ARG A 390 -7.80 0.56 -32.56
C ARG A 390 -8.88 0.31 -31.52
N GLU A 391 -8.63 -0.62 -30.61
CA GLU A 391 -9.59 -0.96 -29.56
C GLU A 391 -9.80 0.17 -28.54
N ILE A 392 -8.75 0.95 -28.23
CA ILE A 392 -8.87 2.14 -27.36
C ILE A 392 -9.91 3.12 -27.94
N GLY A 393 -9.97 3.27 -29.27
CA GLY A 393 -10.97 4.10 -29.95
C GLY A 393 -12.43 3.68 -29.72
N ASN A 394 -12.70 2.48 -29.19
CA ASN A 394 -14.05 2.04 -28.83
C ASN A 394 -14.49 2.51 -27.43
N LEU A 395 -13.57 3.00 -26.60
CA LEU A 395 -13.81 3.38 -25.22
C LEU A 395 -14.30 4.85 -25.12
N MET A 396 -15.45 5.14 -25.73
CA MET A 396 -15.94 6.52 -25.93
C MET A 396 -16.30 7.29 -24.63
N GLN A 397 -16.32 6.61 -23.49
CA GLN A 397 -16.53 7.23 -22.17
C GLN A 397 -15.21 7.72 -21.53
N LEU A 398 -14.05 7.48 -22.16
CA LEU A 398 -12.76 7.86 -21.61
C LEU A 398 -12.66 9.38 -21.39
N GLN A 399 -12.29 9.73 -20.17
CA GLN A 399 -11.92 11.06 -19.71
C GLN A 399 -10.40 11.14 -19.45
N ARG A 400 -9.77 10.04 -19.04
CA ARG A 400 -8.31 9.97 -18.84
C ARG A 400 -7.72 8.77 -19.54
N LEU A 401 -6.73 9.02 -20.41
CA LEU A 401 -6.05 8.00 -21.18
C LEU A 401 -4.54 8.21 -21.12
N TRP A 402 -3.80 7.25 -20.55
CA TRP A 402 -2.35 7.26 -20.59
C TRP A 402 -1.82 6.05 -21.36
N ILE A 403 -1.14 6.32 -22.47
CA ILE A 403 -0.53 5.35 -23.37
C ILE A 403 0.98 5.33 -23.15
N THR A 404 1.52 4.12 -23.14
CA THR A 404 2.96 3.85 -23.11
C THR A 404 3.33 2.94 -24.28
N LYS A 405 4.63 2.92 -24.62
CA LYS A 405 5.16 2.07 -25.69
C LYS A 405 4.52 2.25 -27.06
N LEU A 406 4.10 3.46 -27.39
CA LEU A 406 3.63 3.76 -28.74
C LEU A 406 4.80 3.67 -29.74
N ARG A 407 4.63 2.88 -30.79
CA ARG A 407 5.56 2.82 -31.93
C ARG A 407 5.27 3.93 -32.94
N ARG A 408 6.29 4.41 -33.66
CA ARG A 408 6.12 5.45 -34.70
C ARG A 408 5.01 5.11 -35.71
N GLU A 409 5.00 3.88 -36.21
CA GLU A 409 4.05 3.37 -37.21
C GLU A 409 2.58 3.36 -36.73
N ASN A 410 2.33 3.38 -35.42
CA ASN A 410 0.97 3.37 -34.87
C ASN A 410 0.41 4.78 -34.60
N GLY A 411 1.17 5.84 -34.85
CA GLY A 411 0.75 7.21 -34.62
C GLY A 411 -0.51 7.61 -35.40
N LYS A 412 -0.57 7.29 -36.69
CA LYS A 412 -1.77 7.55 -37.53
C LYS A 412 -3.01 6.83 -37.01
N GLU A 413 -2.87 5.58 -36.59
CA GLU A 413 -3.96 4.78 -36.05
C GLU A 413 -4.45 5.32 -34.70
N LEU A 414 -3.51 5.82 -33.88
CA LEU A 414 -3.86 6.48 -32.62
C LEU A 414 -4.68 7.74 -32.89
N LEU A 415 -4.28 8.57 -33.85
CA LEU A 415 -5.06 9.76 -34.21
C LEU A 415 -6.48 9.40 -34.70
N SER A 416 -6.62 8.35 -35.51
CA SER A 416 -7.93 7.81 -35.92
C SER A 416 -8.79 7.38 -34.72
N SER A 417 -8.17 6.77 -33.72
CA SER A 417 -8.85 6.34 -32.50
C SER A 417 -9.25 7.52 -31.62
N LEU A 418 -8.38 8.53 -31.49
CA LEU A 418 -8.63 9.75 -30.72
C LEU A 418 -9.79 10.59 -31.28
N LEU A 419 -10.09 10.51 -32.59
CA LEU A 419 -11.28 11.17 -33.18
C LEU A 419 -12.59 10.77 -32.50
N ARG A 420 -12.66 9.55 -31.94
CA ARG A 420 -13.85 9.00 -31.30
C ARG A 420 -13.92 9.30 -29.81
N LEU A 421 -12.82 9.73 -29.19
CA LEU A 421 -12.71 9.96 -27.75
C LEU A 421 -13.03 11.40 -27.40
N THR A 422 -14.27 11.82 -27.66
CA THR A 422 -14.68 13.21 -27.52
C THR A 422 -14.74 13.70 -26.08
N ASN A 423 -14.86 12.81 -25.09
CA ASN A 423 -14.96 13.17 -23.66
C ASN A 423 -13.59 13.32 -22.96
N LEU A 424 -12.49 13.23 -23.71
CA LEU A 424 -11.15 13.14 -23.14
C LEU A 424 -10.72 14.47 -22.50
N GLN A 425 -10.36 14.43 -21.22
CA GLN A 425 -9.89 15.56 -20.42
C GLN A 425 -8.38 15.53 -20.18
N GLU A 426 -7.81 14.32 -20.13
CA GLU A 426 -6.38 14.09 -19.91
C GLU A 426 -5.83 13.03 -20.86
N LEU A 427 -4.76 13.37 -21.55
CA LEU A 427 -4.06 12.51 -22.49
C LEU A 427 -2.57 12.50 -22.18
N VAL A 428 -2.01 11.32 -21.96
CA VAL A 428 -0.58 11.11 -21.84
C VAL A 428 -0.15 10.10 -22.90
N ILE A 429 0.87 10.44 -23.69
CA ILE A 429 1.40 9.54 -24.72
C ILE A 429 2.91 9.44 -24.52
N SER A 430 3.41 8.20 -24.40
CA SER A 430 4.84 7.91 -24.37
C SER A 430 5.24 6.96 -25.50
N CYS A 431 6.34 7.27 -26.18
CA CYS A 431 7.00 6.36 -27.10
C CYS A 431 7.56 5.11 -26.39
N ILE A 432 7.92 4.10 -27.18
CA ILE A 432 8.52 2.83 -26.71
C ILE A 432 9.95 2.96 -26.21
N GLU A 433 10.74 3.81 -26.85
CA GLU A 433 12.16 3.97 -26.57
C GLU A 433 12.53 5.45 -26.60
N GLU A 434 13.64 5.81 -25.96
CA GLU A 434 14.04 7.19 -25.79
C GLU A 434 14.25 7.95 -27.11
N ASP A 435 14.89 7.29 -28.07
CA ASP A 435 15.24 7.89 -29.36
C ASP A 435 14.13 7.73 -30.41
N GLU A 436 13.08 6.95 -30.12
CA GLU A 436 11.95 6.73 -31.02
C GLU A 436 11.16 8.02 -31.24
N THR A 437 10.85 8.30 -32.49
CA THR A 437 10.08 9.50 -32.88
C THR A 437 8.58 9.25 -32.73
N LEU A 438 7.92 10.14 -32.01
CA LEU A 438 6.48 10.16 -31.81
C LEU A 438 5.80 10.85 -33.00
N ASP A 439 5.48 10.08 -34.04
CA ASP A 439 4.84 10.61 -35.25
C ASP A 439 3.33 10.83 -35.06
N LEU A 440 2.97 12.02 -34.55
CA LEU A 440 1.59 12.46 -34.35
C LEU A 440 1.15 13.57 -35.31
N GLN A 441 1.82 13.73 -36.44
CA GLN A 441 1.49 14.75 -37.44
C GLN A 441 0.99 14.08 -38.73
N HIS A 442 -0.32 13.96 -38.86
CA HIS A 442 -0.97 13.38 -40.04
C HIS A 442 -2.09 14.32 -40.52
N SER A 443 -2.67 14.06 -41.70
CA SER A 443 -3.82 14.82 -42.23
C SER A 443 -5.05 14.77 -41.32
N ILE A 444 -5.09 13.81 -40.40
CA ILE A 444 -6.15 13.63 -39.41
C ILE A 444 -5.82 14.45 -38.17
N SER A 445 -6.72 15.35 -37.77
CA SER A 445 -6.58 16.17 -36.56
C SER A 445 -7.74 15.91 -35.60
N PRO A 446 -7.50 15.33 -34.41
CA PRO A 446 -8.55 15.08 -33.45
C PRO A 446 -9.03 16.40 -32.80
N LYS A 447 -10.36 16.57 -32.73
CA LYS A 447 -11.00 17.71 -32.05
C LYS A 447 -11.28 17.34 -30.60
N LEU A 448 -10.28 17.48 -29.74
CA LEU A 448 -10.39 17.15 -28.33
C LEU A 448 -10.83 18.37 -27.51
N GLU A 449 -12.10 18.76 -27.68
CA GLU A 449 -12.65 20.02 -27.15
C GLU A 449 -12.62 20.12 -25.62
N PHE A 450 -12.62 18.99 -24.91
CA PHE A 450 -12.56 18.96 -23.44
C PHE A 450 -11.16 18.69 -22.89
N LEU A 451 -10.12 18.59 -23.73
CA LEU A 451 -8.78 18.23 -23.28
C LEU A 451 -8.13 19.38 -22.52
N THR A 452 -7.97 19.18 -21.21
CA THR A 452 -7.39 20.18 -20.30
C THR A 452 -5.92 19.89 -19.97
N SER A 453 -5.48 18.64 -20.11
CA SER A 453 -4.12 18.20 -19.79
C SER A 453 -3.57 17.30 -20.89
N LEU A 454 -2.41 17.69 -21.42
CA LEU A 454 -1.68 16.91 -22.42
C LEU A 454 -0.23 16.74 -22.00
N ARG A 455 0.24 15.49 -22.00
CA ARG A 455 1.65 15.15 -21.87
C ARG A 455 2.10 14.33 -23.06
N LEU A 456 3.14 14.80 -23.75
CA LEU A 456 3.83 14.05 -24.81
C LEU A 456 5.23 13.70 -24.32
N LYS A 457 5.56 12.41 -24.34
CA LYS A 457 6.87 11.90 -23.94
C LYS A 457 7.52 11.15 -25.10
N GLY A 458 8.66 11.65 -25.56
CA GLY A 458 9.38 11.12 -26.71
C GLY A 458 9.66 12.18 -27.77
N ARG A 459 10.60 11.86 -28.67
CA ARG A 459 11.11 12.78 -29.68
C ARG A 459 10.02 13.24 -30.64
N LEU A 460 9.92 14.55 -30.85
CA LEU A 460 9.00 15.17 -31.79
C LEU A 460 9.80 15.87 -32.89
N GLU A 461 9.44 15.68 -34.16
CA GLU A 461 9.99 16.48 -35.25
C GLU A 461 9.57 17.95 -35.13
N ARG A 462 8.30 18.16 -34.75
CA ARG A 462 7.67 19.44 -34.45
C ARG A 462 6.48 19.21 -33.53
N VAL A 463 6.00 20.24 -32.85
CA VAL A 463 4.73 20.17 -32.11
C VAL A 463 3.59 19.96 -33.13
N PRO A 464 2.71 18.95 -32.94
CA PRO A 464 1.63 18.70 -33.89
C PRO A 464 0.62 19.85 -33.98
N GLN A 465 0.09 20.10 -35.19
CA GLN A 465 -0.88 21.20 -35.44
C GLN A 465 -2.18 21.06 -34.64
N TRP A 466 -2.62 19.82 -34.39
CA TRP A 466 -3.81 19.61 -33.57
C TRP A 466 -3.58 19.98 -32.11
N VAL A 467 -2.33 19.99 -31.62
CA VAL A 467 -1.99 20.42 -30.25
C VAL A 467 -2.09 21.93 -30.13
N THR A 468 -1.57 22.67 -31.12
CA THR A 468 -1.58 24.13 -31.12
C THR A 468 -2.99 24.73 -31.31
N SER A 469 -3.96 23.93 -31.73
CA SER A 469 -5.37 24.34 -31.87
C SER A 469 -6.25 24.06 -30.64
N LEU A 470 -5.72 23.40 -29.58
CA LEU A 470 -6.49 23.03 -28.39
C LEU A 470 -6.79 24.23 -27.47
N GLN A 471 -7.91 24.89 -27.71
CA GLN A 471 -8.30 26.07 -26.93
C GLN A 471 -8.66 25.75 -25.47
N SER A 472 -9.03 24.51 -25.13
CA SER A 472 -9.35 24.10 -23.75
C SER A 472 -8.14 23.69 -22.92
N LEU A 473 -6.95 23.58 -23.55
CA LEU A 473 -5.76 23.05 -22.90
C LEU A 473 -5.24 24.01 -21.82
N ARG A 474 -5.15 23.50 -20.59
CA ARG A 474 -4.65 24.25 -19.41
C ARG A 474 -3.25 23.84 -19.03
N THR A 475 -2.89 22.58 -19.23
CA THR A 475 -1.58 22.04 -18.89
C THR A 475 -0.99 21.35 -20.10
N LEU A 476 0.18 21.81 -20.54
CA LEU A 476 0.98 21.16 -21.57
C LEU A 476 2.34 20.77 -20.98
N ARG A 477 2.68 19.50 -21.13
CA ARG A 477 3.99 18.98 -20.77
C ARG A 477 4.64 18.23 -21.92
N LEU A 478 5.84 18.67 -22.27
CA LEU A 478 6.69 18.03 -23.27
C LEU A 478 7.89 17.43 -22.53
N ASP A 479 8.00 16.11 -22.56
CA ASP A 479 9.08 15.33 -21.94
C ASP A 479 9.92 14.67 -23.05
N ASN A 480 11.23 14.88 -23.05
CA ASN A 480 12.18 14.36 -24.05
C ASN A 480 11.75 14.59 -25.52
N SER A 481 11.14 15.74 -25.81
CA SER A 481 10.67 16.07 -27.15
C SER A 481 11.76 16.45 -28.14
N ARG A 482 12.96 16.82 -27.67
CA ARG A 482 14.13 17.16 -28.50
C ARG A 482 13.81 18.12 -29.65
N LEU A 483 12.98 19.12 -29.37
CA LEU A 483 12.59 20.15 -30.34
C LEU A 483 13.83 20.97 -30.72
N ARG A 484 14.06 21.10 -32.02
CA ARG A 484 15.19 21.88 -32.54
C ARG A 484 14.93 23.37 -32.42
N GLU A 485 16.01 24.14 -32.47
CA GLU A 485 15.94 25.57 -32.69
C GLU A 485 15.41 25.82 -34.11
N ASP A 486 14.15 26.19 -34.18
CA ASP A 486 13.46 26.70 -35.36
C ASP A 486 12.66 27.91 -34.88
N GLU A 487 12.56 28.95 -35.70
CA GLU A 487 12.26 30.33 -35.29
C GLU A 487 10.92 30.52 -34.56
N ASN A 488 10.04 29.51 -34.56
CA ASN A 488 8.68 29.61 -34.03
C ASN A 488 8.12 28.37 -33.29
N VAL A 489 8.92 27.35 -32.94
CA VAL A 489 8.35 26.13 -32.31
C VAL A 489 7.66 26.45 -30.98
N ILE A 490 8.35 27.14 -30.07
CA ILE A 490 7.76 27.58 -28.79
C ILE A 490 6.75 28.71 -28.99
N GLY A 491 7.00 29.62 -29.95
CA GLY A 491 6.08 30.71 -30.28
C GLY A 491 4.68 30.23 -30.70
N SER A 492 4.60 29.11 -31.44
CA SER A 492 3.34 28.53 -31.88
C SER A 492 2.43 28.06 -30.72
N LEU A 493 3.02 27.67 -29.59
CA LEU A 493 2.31 27.32 -28.37
C LEU A 493 1.72 28.56 -27.67
N GLY A 494 2.25 29.75 -27.97
CA GLY A 494 1.80 31.03 -27.41
C GLY A 494 0.35 31.38 -27.77
N HIS A 495 -0.20 30.79 -28.84
CA HIS A 495 -1.60 30.95 -29.25
C HIS A 495 -2.61 30.18 -28.38
N LEU A 496 -2.14 29.31 -27.46
CA LEU A 496 -3.00 28.55 -26.57
C LEU A 496 -3.60 29.47 -25.49
N SER A 497 -4.79 29.99 -25.77
CA SER A 497 -5.44 31.06 -25.00
C SER A 497 -5.78 30.72 -23.54
N ASN A 498 -5.90 29.44 -23.21
CA ASN A 498 -6.21 28.97 -21.86
C ASN A 498 -5.07 28.21 -21.18
N LEU A 499 -3.86 28.22 -21.74
CA LEU A 499 -2.72 27.54 -21.16
C LEU A 499 -2.27 28.22 -19.86
N ILE A 500 -2.28 27.47 -18.77
CA ILE A 500 -1.93 27.91 -17.41
C ILE A 500 -0.54 27.41 -17.03
N THR A 501 -0.21 26.17 -17.40
CA THR A 501 1.07 25.53 -17.06
C THR A 501 1.74 24.97 -18.31
N LEU A 502 3.01 25.33 -18.49
CA LEU A 502 3.89 24.79 -19.51
C LEU A 502 5.15 24.21 -18.85
N THR A 503 5.41 22.93 -19.07
CA THR A 503 6.64 22.27 -18.64
C THR A 503 7.38 21.72 -19.85
N LEU A 504 8.65 22.14 -20.00
CA LEU A 504 9.58 21.62 -21.00
C LEU A 504 10.69 20.86 -20.27
N ARG A 505 10.65 19.52 -20.31
CA ARG A 505 11.67 18.67 -19.69
C ARG A 505 12.46 17.91 -20.75
N CYS A 506 13.77 18.09 -20.83
CA CYS A 506 14.63 17.52 -21.88
C CYS A 506 14.03 17.77 -23.29
N ALA A 507 13.23 18.83 -23.45
CA ALA A 507 12.30 18.97 -24.56
C ALA A 507 12.82 19.82 -25.70
N TYR A 508 13.94 20.51 -25.50
CA TYR A 508 14.47 21.52 -26.41
C TYR A 508 15.99 21.38 -26.53
N GLU A 509 16.47 21.33 -27.77
CA GLU A 509 17.89 21.17 -28.14
C GLU A 509 18.50 22.46 -28.73
N GLY A 510 17.74 23.56 -28.77
CA GLY A 510 18.26 24.85 -29.20
C GLY A 510 19.04 25.60 -28.11
N GLU A 511 19.74 26.64 -28.53
CA GLU A 511 20.51 27.50 -27.64
C GLU A 511 19.68 28.66 -27.09
N THR A 512 18.67 29.12 -27.83
CA THR A 512 17.86 30.29 -27.46
C THR A 512 16.37 29.98 -27.45
N ILE A 513 15.69 30.32 -26.35
CA ILE A 513 14.21 30.38 -26.32
C ILE A 513 13.77 31.84 -26.30
N CYS A 514 12.93 32.22 -27.27
CA CYS A 514 12.32 33.55 -27.32
C CYS A 514 10.80 33.47 -27.13
N PHE A 515 10.28 34.20 -26.15
CA PHE A 515 8.86 34.43 -25.95
C PHE A 515 8.45 35.74 -26.60
N LYS A 516 7.72 35.62 -27.71
CA LYS A 516 7.29 36.75 -28.54
C LYS A 516 6.19 37.58 -27.89
N VAL A 517 6.12 38.85 -28.26
CA VAL A 517 5.05 39.80 -27.88
C VAL A 517 3.65 39.17 -28.00
N GLY A 518 2.80 39.40 -27.00
CA GLY A 518 1.42 38.91 -27.00
C GLY A 518 1.24 37.39 -26.81
N GLY A 519 2.32 36.60 -26.69
CA GLY A 519 2.24 35.17 -26.45
C GLY A 519 1.84 34.81 -25.01
N PHE A 520 1.16 33.66 -24.83
CA PHE A 520 0.95 33.00 -23.53
C PHE A 520 0.20 33.85 -22.47
N GLN A 521 -0.90 34.46 -22.87
CA GLN A 521 -1.63 35.46 -22.07
C GLN A 521 -2.08 34.99 -20.67
N LYS A 522 -2.47 33.71 -20.52
CA LYS A 522 -2.95 33.15 -19.24
C LYS A 522 -1.93 32.26 -18.53
N LEU A 523 -0.70 32.17 -19.05
CA LEU A 523 0.32 31.29 -18.48
C LEU A 523 0.72 31.79 -17.09
N GLN A 524 0.62 30.92 -16.09
CA GLN A 524 0.94 31.23 -14.69
C GLN A 524 2.19 30.51 -14.21
N ARG A 525 2.49 29.34 -14.79
CA ARG A 525 3.64 28.50 -14.41
C ARG A 525 4.40 28.06 -15.65
N LEU A 526 5.70 28.35 -15.67
CA LEU A 526 6.63 27.95 -16.70
C LEU A 526 7.82 27.23 -16.05
N GLU A 527 8.07 26.00 -16.49
CA GLU A 527 9.16 25.17 -15.95
C GLU A 527 10.04 24.66 -17.08
N PHE A 528 11.34 24.95 -16.97
CA PHE A 528 12.40 24.38 -17.79
C PHE A 528 13.19 23.38 -16.96
N VAL A 529 13.25 22.14 -17.42
CA VAL A 529 13.92 21.05 -16.71
C VAL A 529 14.90 20.37 -17.64
N GLN A 530 16.18 20.37 -17.28
CA GLN A 530 17.26 19.70 -17.99
C GLN A 530 17.32 20.05 -19.49
N LEU A 531 17.17 21.34 -19.83
CA LEU A 531 17.38 21.81 -21.19
C LEU A 531 18.89 21.97 -21.42
N THR A 532 19.53 20.88 -21.83
CA THR A 532 21.00 20.71 -21.79
C THR A 532 21.78 21.64 -22.70
N ARG A 533 21.16 22.17 -23.77
CA ARG A 533 21.78 23.09 -24.73
C ARG A 533 21.38 24.55 -24.57
N LEU A 534 20.40 24.84 -23.72
CA LEU A 534 19.85 26.18 -23.56
C LEU A 534 20.90 27.12 -22.94
N LYS A 535 21.20 28.21 -23.64
CA LYS A 535 22.13 29.26 -23.20
C LYS A 535 21.41 30.54 -22.83
N TRP A 536 20.38 30.91 -23.60
CA TRP A 536 19.68 32.18 -23.46
C TRP A 536 18.17 32.03 -23.46
N VAL A 537 17.51 32.85 -22.63
CA VAL A 537 16.06 33.02 -22.63
C VAL A 537 15.77 34.50 -22.85
N ARG A 538 14.90 34.81 -23.81
CA ARG A 538 14.43 36.17 -24.11
C ARG A 538 12.93 36.27 -23.90
N VAL A 539 12.53 37.31 -23.18
CA VAL A 539 11.15 37.65 -22.86
C VAL A 539 10.86 39.03 -23.44
N GLU A 540 10.13 39.09 -24.56
CA GLU A 540 9.71 40.36 -25.15
C GLU A 540 8.64 41.04 -24.28
N GLU A 541 8.43 42.35 -24.49
CA GLU A 541 7.39 43.11 -23.81
C GLU A 541 6.00 42.48 -24.06
N GLU A 542 5.10 42.62 -23.08
CA GLU A 542 3.72 42.07 -23.11
C GLU A 542 3.60 40.54 -23.27
N SER A 543 4.71 39.79 -23.26
CA SER A 543 4.70 38.34 -23.25
C SER A 543 4.43 37.79 -21.84
N MET A 544 3.63 36.73 -21.75
CA MET A 544 3.31 36.04 -20.48
C MET A 544 2.91 36.96 -19.30
N PRO A 545 1.98 37.93 -19.47
CA PRO A 545 1.67 38.92 -18.44
C PRO A 545 1.12 38.32 -17.13
N SER A 546 0.54 37.12 -17.20
CA SER A 546 -0.02 36.42 -16.03
C SER A 546 0.99 35.53 -15.28
N LEU A 547 2.26 35.51 -15.69
CA LEU A 547 3.24 34.56 -15.16
C LEU A 547 3.55 34.84 -13.69
N ARG A 548 3.37 33.83 -12.85
CA ARG A 548 3.63 33.90 -11.40
C ARG A 548 4.83 33.07 -10.98
N ASN A 549 5.10 31.97 -11.67
CA ASN A 549 6.15 31.03 -11.32
C ASN A 549 6.99 30.67 -12.54
N LEU A 550 8.28 30.98 -12.47
CA LEU A 550 9.29 30.57 -13.43
C LEU A 550 10.35 29.72 -12.72
N GLN A 551 10.55 28.49 -13.17
CA GLN A 551 11.60 27.61 -12.65
C GLN A 551 12.52 27.15 -13.77
N LEU A 552 13.83 27.21 -13.50
CA LEU A 552 14.88 26.66 -14.33
C LEU A 552 15.66 25.65 -13.49
N ILE A 553 15.63 24.39 -13.92
CA ILE A 553 16.16 23.25 -13.19
C ILE A 553 17.14 22.51 -14.11
N GLY A 554 18.41 22.37 -13.74
CA GLY A 554 19.36 21.56 -14.49
C GLY A 554 19.77 22.12 -15.86
N CYS A 555 19.54 23.41 -16.14
CA CYS A 555 19.91 24.06 -17.41
C CYS A 555 21.35 24.60 -17.35
N LYS A 556 22.32 23.68 -17.26
CA LYS A 556 23.71 23.98 -16.87
C LYS A 556 24.51 24.87 -17.83
N LEU A 557 24.10 24.96 -19.10
CA LEU A 557 24.77 25.81 -20.10
C LEU A 557 24.21 27.23 -20.19
N MET A 558 23.21 27.58 -19.37
CA MET A 558 22.71 28.95 -19.33
C MET A 558 23.80 29.92 -18.89
N GLN A 559 24.01 30.96 -19.70
CA GLN A 559 25.10 31.92 -19.49
C GLN A 559 24.67 33.15 -18.68
N GLU A 560 23.39 33.53 -18.80
CA GLU A 560 22.83 34.74 -18.20
C GLU A 560 21.39 34.52 -17.72
N LEU A 561 20.88 35.42 -16.86
CA LEU A 561 19.47 35.45 -16.50
C LEU A 561 18.60 35.73 -17.74
N PRO A 562 17.32 35.33 -17.75
CA PRO A 562 16.42 35.67 -18.85
C PRO A 562 16.43 37.18 -19.16
N THR A 563 16.74 37.52 -20.41
CA THR A 563 16.70 38.90 -20.89
C THR A 563 15.24 39.35 -20.99
N GLY A 564 14.93 40.56 -20.49
CA GLY A 564 13.56 41.05 -20.41
C GLY A 564 12.77 40.52 -19.21
N ILE A 565 13.42 39.93 -18.20
CA ILE A 565 12.74 39.43 -16.99
C ILE A 565 11.97 40.52 -16.24
N GLN A 566 12.39 41.78 -16.36
CA GLN A 566 11.68 42.95 -15.83
C GLN A 566 10.27 43.14 -16.42
N ASN A 567 10.00 42.58 -17.60
CA ASN A 567 8.69 42.62 -18.24
C ASN A 567 7.68 41.70 -17.53
N LEU A 568 8.16 40.74 -16.72
CA LEU A 568 7.34 39.81 -15.95
C LEU A 568 6.89 40.42 -14.62
N THR A 569 6.10 41.49 -14.69
CA THR A 569 5.69 42.29 -13.52
C THR A 569 4.88 41.51 -12.48
N GLY A 570 4.18 40.45 -12.88
CA GLY A 570 3.39 39.57 -12.00
C GLY A 570 4.18 38.42 -11.35
N LEU A 571 5.49 38.31 -11.60
CA LEU A 571 6.30 37.17 -11.16
C LEU A 571 6.44 37.14 -9.63
N GLN A 572 5.99 36.04 -9.02
CA GLN A 572 6.02 35.82 -7.57
C GLN A 572 7.15 34.87 -7.15
N PHE A 573 7.52 33.95 -8.03
CA PHE A 573 8.56 32.96 -7.78
C PHE A 573 9.47 32.81 -8.99
N LEU A 574 10.77 32.99 -8.76
CA LEU A 574 11.84 32.72 -9.71
C LEU A 574 12.80 31.73 -9.06
N GLY A 575 12.87 30.51 -9.59
CA GLY A 575 13.71 29.45 -9.04
C GLY A 575 14.81 29.02 -10.01
N PHE A 576 16.04 28.94 -9.51
CA PHE A 576 17.19 28.35 -10.20
C PHE A 576 17.67 27.16 -9.36
N PHE A 577 17.67 25.97 -9.94
CA PHE A 577 18.01 24.72 -9.24
C PHE A 577 18.98 23.90 -10.10
N ASP A 578 20.03 23.31 -9.49
CA ASP A 578 21.05 22.51 -10.20
C ASP A 578 21.61 23.23 -11.46
N MET A 579 21.86 24.54 -11.33
CA MET A 579 22.45 25.38 -12.38
C MET A 579 23.98 25.42 -12.25
N SER A 580 24.67 25.97 -13.25
CA SER A 580 26.13 26.17 -13.16
C SER A 580 26.51 27.20 -12.10
N ASP A 581 27.66 27.01 -11.46
CA ASP A 581 28.19 27.93 -10.44
C ASP A 581 28.36 29.35 -10.99
N GLU A 582 28.79 29.47 -12.25
CA GLU A 582 28.95 30.78 -12.92
C GLU A 582 27.62 31.54 -13.02
N LEU A 583 26.54 30.87 -13.42
CA LEU A 583 25.23 31.50 -13.49
C LEU A 583 24.72 31.84 -12.09
N MET A 584 24.89 30.95 -11.12
CA MET A 584 24.46 31.20 -9.74
C MET A 584 25.17 32.41 -9.14
N HIS A 585 26.45 32.64 -9.46
CA HIS A 585 27.15 33.86 -9.07
C HIS A 585 26.52 35.13 -9.68
N LYS A 586 26.18 35.09 -10.99
CA LYS A 586 25.49 36.21 -11.67
C LYS A 586 24.10 36.47 -11.07
N VAL A 587 23.36 35.42 -10.75
CA VAL A 587 22.05 35.51 -10.07
C VAL A 587 22.19 36.17 -8.70
N GLN A 588 23.21 35.81 -7.90
CA GLN A 588 23.44 36.44 -6.60
C GLN A 588 23.73 37.94 -6.72
N ILE A 589 24.56 38.33 -7.70
CA ILE A 589 24.84 39.75 -7.98
C ILE A 589 23.53 40.48 -8.35
N TRP A 590 22.70 39.87 -9.19
CA TRP A 590 21.42 40.44 -9.59
C TRP A 590 20.46 40.59 -8.41
N ILE A 591 20.31 39.57 -7.55
CA ILE A 591 19.48 39.63 -6.34
C ILE A 591 19.93 40.79 -5.44
N ASN A 592 21.24 40.92 -5.21
CA ASN A 592 21.79 42.00 -4.39
C ASN A 592 21.47 43.37 -5.00
N LYS A 593 21.60 43.55 -6.32
CA LYS A 593 21.23 44.80 -7.00
C LYS A 593 19.75 45.12 -6.87
N VAL A 594 18.87 44.13 -7.00
CA VAL A 594 17.41 44.34 -6.88
C VAL A 594 17.00 44.68 -5.45
N GLN A 595 17.63 44.06 -4.44
CA GLN A 595 17.40 44.40 -3.03
C GLN A 595 17.89 45.80 -2.66
N ILE A 596 18.90 46.35 -3.37
CA ILE A 596 19.39 47.71 -3.17
C ILE A 596 18.47 48.77 -3.83
N ILE A 597 17.67 48.38 -4.82
CA ILE A 597 16.80 49.27 -5.61
C ILE A 597 15.34 49.28 -5.10
N ARG A 598 14.97 48.33 -4.22
CA ARG A 598 13.69 48.31 -3.50
C ARG A 598 13.86 48.92 -2.12
#